data_AF-A0A521KSK9-F1
#
_entry.id   AF-A0A521KSK9-F1
#
_cell.length_a   1.000
_cell.length_b   1.000
_cell.length_c   1.000
_cell.angle_alpha   90.00
_cell.angle_beta   90.00
_cell.angle_gamma   90.00
#
_symmetry.space_group_name_H-M   'P 1'
#
loop_
_entity.id
_entity.type
_entity.pdbx_description
1 polymer ?
#
loop_
_entity_poly.entity_id
_entity_poly.type
_entity_poly.pdbx_seq_one_letter_code
_entity_poly.pdbx_strand_id
1 'polypeptide(L)'
;LTEDIAGRDVLIVEDIVDSGLTVQHLIKTLSKRKPKSIRVCALLSKPDRRKVGVEVQYVGFQIPNKYVVGYGLDYQQKYRNLPYLAVLDTVDDEGQGF
;
A
#
# COMPACT_ATOMS: atom_id res chain seq x y z
N LEU A 1 -2.13 17.68 0.75
CA LEU A 1 -0.99 18.39 0.13
C LEU A 1 -1.35 19.85 -0.07
N THR A 2 -0.64 20.72 0.64
CA THR A 2 -0.61 22.19 0.46
C THR A 2 0.29 22.60 -0.70
N GLU A 3 1.22 21.74 -1.11
CA GLU A 3 2.08 21.96 -2.28
C GLU A 3 1.37 21.66 -3.61
N ASP A 4 1.72 22.46 -4.62
CA ASP A 4 1.32 22.22 -6.00
C ASP A 4 2.17 21.11 -6.63
N ILE A 5 1.50 20.22 -7.36
CA ILE A 5 2.09 19.07 -8.04
C ILE A 5 1.92 19.14 -9.55
N ALA A 6 1.30 20.21 -10.09
CA ALA A 6 1.14 20.39 -11.52
C ALA A 6 2.50 20.33 -12.25
N GLY A 7 2.58 19.54 -13.32
CA GLY A 7 3.81 19.35 -14.09
C GLY A 7 4.95 18.62 -13.37
N ARG A 8 4.75 18.09 -12.16
CA ARG A 8 5.77 17.34 -11.41
C ARG A 8 5.66 15.83 -11.59
N ASP A 9 6.77 15.14 -11.44
CA ASP A 9 6.80 13.68 -11.33
C ASP A 9 6.49 13.28 -9.87
N VAL A 10 5.41 12.52 -9.66
CA VAL A 10 4.91 12.17 -8.33
C VAL A 10 5.10 10.67 -8.08
N LEU A 11 5.73 10.32 -6.96
CA LEU A 11 5.85 8.94 -6.49
C LEU A 11 4.99 8.76 -5.23
N ILE A 12 3.97 7.91 -5.33
CA ILE A 12 3.19 7.44 -4.18
C ILE A 12 4.01 6.32 -3.52
N VAL A 13 4.28 6.44 -2.24
CA VAL A 13 5.00 5.42 -1.45
C VAL A 13 4.02 4.82 -0.44
N GLU A 14 3.67 3.55 -0.64
CA GLU A 14 2.75 2.79 0.21
C GLU A 14 3.50 1.70 0.98
N ASP A 15 2.98 1.36 2.16
CA ASP A 15 3.41 0.20 2.93
C ASP A 15 2.93 -1.10 2.27
N ILE A 16 1.65 -1.20 1.91
CA ILE A 16 1.06 -2.39 1.30
C ILE A 16 -0.02 -2.04 0.29
N VAL A 17 0.06 -2.67 -0.89
CA VAL A 17 -1.04 -2.65 -1.85
C VAL A 17 -1.74 -3.99 -1.84
N ASP A 18 -3.01 -3.97 -1.42
CA ASP A 18 -3.87 -5.13 -1.28
C ASP A 18 -4.97 -5.20 -2.36
N SER A 19 -6.17 -4.70 -2.08
CA SER A 19 -7.24 -4.61 -3.08
C SER A 19 -6.93 -3.67 -4.26
N GLY A 20 -6.01 -2.73 -4.06
CA GLY A 20 -5.66 -1.66 -5.01
C GLY A 20 -6.63 -0.47 -5.00
N LEU A 21 -7.74 -0.51 -4.25
CA LEU A 21 -8.75 0.55 -4.26
C LEU A 21 -8.21 1.89 -3.73
N THR A 22 -7.44 1.87 -2.64
CA THR A 22 -6.80 3.07 -2.08
C THR A 22 -5.89 3.74 -3.09
N VAL A 23 -4.97 2.99 -3.70
CA VAL A 23 -4.04 3.52 -4.70
C VAL A 23 -4.78 4.03 -5.93
N GLN A 24 -5.81 3.33 -6.41
CA GLN A 24 -6.63 3.81 -7.52
C GLN A 24 -7.30 5.15 -7.18
N HIS A 25 -7.84 5.28 -5.97
CA HIS A 25 -8.44 6.53 -5.51
C HIS A 25 -7.39 7.66 -5.44
N LEU A 26 -6.20 7.40 -4.89
CA LEU A 26 -5.11 8.37 -4.84
C LEU A 26 -4.69 8.82 -6.24
N ILE A 27 -4.47 7.89 -7.18
CA ILE A 27 -4.15 8.22 -8.57
C ILE A 27 -5.23 9.11 -9.17
N LYS A 28 -6.52 8.72 -9.06
CA LYS A 28 -7.64 9.53 -9.59
C LYS A 28 -7.69 10.92 -8.98
N THR A 29 -7.45 11.05 -7.68
CA THR A 29 -7.49 12.33 -6.96
C THR A 29 -6.31 13.22 -7.32
N LEU A 30 -5.09 12.66 -7.36
CA LEU A 30 -3.87 13.41 -7.69
C LEU A 30 -3.80 13.79 -9.17
N SER A 31 -4.29 12.94 -10.08
CA SER A 31 -4.35 13.24 -11.52
C SER A 31 -5.14 14.51 -11.84
N LYS A 32 -6.16 14.86 -11.04
CA LYS A 32 -6.93 16.11 -11.21
C LYS A 32 -6.06 17.36 -11.06
N ARG A 33 -4.92 17.26 -10.37
CA ARG A 33 -3.94 18.34 -10.21
C ARG A 33 -2.92 18.41 -11.35
N LYS A 34 -3.07 17.58 -12.39
CA LYS A 34 -2.25 17.58 -13.61
C LYS A 34 -0.73 17.41 -13.36
N PRO A 35 -0.28 16.42 -12.57
CA PRO A 35 1.14 16.08 -12.52
C PRO A 35 1.62 15.58 -13.89
N LYS A 36 2.94 15.64 -14.11
CA LYS A 36 3.59 15.10 -15.32
C LYS A 36 3.56 13.58 -15.34
N SER A 37 3.75 12.94 -14.19
CA SER A 37 3.59 11.50 -14.03
C SER A 37 3.16 11.15 -12.61
N ILE A 38 2.48 10.02 -12.44
CA ILE A 38 2.23 9.39 -11.15
C ILE A 38 2.74 7.95 -11.23
N ARG A 39 3.60 7.55 -10.29
CA ARG A 39 4.04 6.17 -10.11
C ARG A 39 3.78 5.73 -8.68
N VAL A 40 3.77 4.43 -8.46
CA VAL A 40 3.51 3.77 -7.17
C VAL A 40 4.70 2.89 -6.83
N CYS A 41 5.24 3.11 -5.63
CA CYS A 41 6.19 2.25 -4.95
C CYS A 41 5.48 1.65 -3.74
N ALA A 42 5.53 0.33 -3.60
CA ALA A 42 4.97 -0.36 -2.46
C ALA A 42 6.02 -1.27 -1.83
N LEU A 43 6.14 -1.23 -0.50
CA LEU A 43 6.96 -2.21 0.20
C LEU A 43 6.39 -3.62 0.00
N LEU A 44 5.09 -3.80 0.21
CA LEU A 44 4.38 -5.07 0.05
C LEU A 44 3.30 -5.01 -1.02
N SER A 45 3.13 -6.09 -1.76
CA SER A 45 2.06 -6.24 -2.73
C SER A 45 1.41 -7.62 -2.61
N LYS A 46 0.07 -7.65 -2.60
CA LYS A 46 -0.76 -8.86 -2.68
C LYS A 46 -1.52 -8.92 -4.01
N PRO A 47 -0.89 -9.38 -5.12
CA PRO A 47 -1.52 -9.41 -6.43
C PRO A 47 -2.84 -10.21 -6.45
N ASP A 48 -2.90 -11.33 -5.73
CA ASP A 48 -4.06 -12.22 -5.70
C ASP A 48 -5.31 -11.59 -5.06
N ARG A 49 -5.14 -10.48 -4.32
CA ARG A 49 -6.24 -9.74 -3.69
C ARG A 49 -6.72 -8.53 -4.50
N ARG A 50 -6.12 -8.26 -5.66
CA ARG A 50 -6.48 -7.12 -6.51
C ARG A 50 -7.96 -7.19 -6.92
N LYS A 51 -8.70 -6.14 -6.59
CA LYS A 51 -10.08 -5.91 -7.09
C LYS A 51 -10.11 -4.96 -8.27
N VAL A 52 -9.02 -4.23 -8.49
CA VAL A 52 -8.87 -3.27 -9.58
C VAL A 52 -7.48 -3.37 -10.21
N GLY A 53 -7.40 -3.10 -11.51
CA GLY A 53 -6.13 -2.97 -12.22
C GLY A 53 -5.39 -1.72 -11.76
N VAL A 54 -4.36 -1.91 -10.94
CA VAL A 54 -3.41 -0.87 -10.53
C VAL A 54 -2.01 -1.41 -10.74
N GLU A 55 -1.26 -0.73 -11.60
CA GLU A 55 0.14 -1.02 -11.81
C GLU A 55 0.97 -0.42 -10.67
N VAL A 56 1.81 -1.25 -10.06
CA VAL A 56 2.77 -0.83 -9.04
C VAL A 56 4.15 -0.97 -9.66
N GLN A 57 4.78 0.17 -9.99
CA GLN A 57 6.03 0.19 -10.77
C GLN A 57 7.23 -0.29 -9.94
N TYR A 58 7.18 -0.11 -8.63
CA TYR A 58 8.26 -0.54 -7.72
C TYR A 58 7.64 -1.38 -6.60
N VAL A 59 8.00 -2.66 -6.56
CA VAL A 59 7.53 -3.60 -5.53
C VAL A 59 8.72 -4.08 -4.74
N GLY A 60 8.70 -3.90 -3.43
CA GLY A 60 9.70 -4.48 -2.52
C GLY A 60 9.55 -6.00 -2.45
N PHE A 61 8.37 -6.46 -2.01
CA PHE A 61 8.05 -7.87 -1.87
C PHE A 61 6.63 -8.16 -2.35
N GLN A 62 6.48 -9.23 -3.14
CA GLN A 62 5.18 -9.85 -3.36
C GLN A 62 4.94 -10.88 -2.26
N ILE A 63 3.78 -10.79 -1.60
CA ILE A 63 3.43 -11.67 -0.48
C ILE A 63 2.08 -12.34 -0.73
N PRO A 64 1.85 -13.54 -0.17
CA PRO A 64 0.56 -14.19 -0.22
C PRO A 64 -0.48 -13.41 0.60
N ASN A 65 -1.74 -13.85 0.55
CA ASN A 65 -2.77 -13.34 1.43
C ASN A 65 -2.53 -13.76 2.89
N LYS A 66 -1.71 -12.99 3.62
CA LYS A 66 -1.45 -13.14 5.05
C LYS A 66 -1.57 -11.80 5.76
N TYR A 67 -2.05 -11.77 7.00
CA TYR A 67 -2.03 -10.55 7.79
C TYR A 67 -0.62 -10.28 8.31
N VAL A 68 -0.04 -9.11 7.97
CA VAL A 68 1.36 -8.77 8.26
C VAL A 68 1.42 -7.50 9.11
N VAL A 69 2.30 -7.48 10.10
CA VAL A 69 2.58 -6.34 10.98
C VAL A 69 4.08 -6.02 10.99
N GLY A 70 4.44 -4.85 11.53
CA GLY A 70 5.82 -4.41 11.62
C GLY A 70 6.24 -3.48 10.48
N TYR A 71 7.37 -2.80 10.65
CA TYR A 71 7.90 -1.84 9.67
C TYR A 71 6.86 -0.80 9.18
N GLY A 72 6.10 -0.25 10.13
CA GLY A 72 5.02 0.70 9.89
C GLY A 72 3.61 0.08 9.84
N LEU A 73 3.48 -1.22 9.51
CA LEU A 73 2.20 -1.94 9.51
C LEU A 73 1.75 -2.26 10.94
N ASP A 74 0.44 -2.20 11.19
CA ASP A 74 -0.12 -2.37 12.51
C ASP A 74 -1.20 -3.45 12.61
N TYR A 75 -1.42 -3.90 13.84
CA TYR A 75 -2.67 -4.52 14.27
C TYR A 75 -3.15 -3.79 15.52
N GLN A 76 -4.35 -3.20 15.48
CA GLN A 76 -4.88 -2.37 16.57
C GLN A 76 -3.90 -1.28 17.03
N GLN A 77 -3.23 -0.62 16.08
CA GLN A 77 -2.18 0.40 16.32
C GLN A 77 -0.90 -0.10 17.01
N LYS A 78 -0.76 -1.41 17.25
CA LYS A 78 0.45 -2.03 17.80
C LYS A 78 1.41 -2.48 16.69
N TYR A 79 2.64 -2.77 17.08
CA TYR A 79 3.68 -3.41 16.26
C TYR A 79 4.31 -2.58 15.14
N ARG A 80 3.85 -1.35 14.86
CA ARG A 80 4.44 -0.46 13.84
C ARG A 80 5.95 -0.29 13.93
N ASN A 81 6.49 -0.30 15.15
CA ASN A 81 7.89 -0.03 15.44
C ASN A 81 8.80 -1.26 15.35
N LEU A 82 8.28 -2.46 15.02
CA LEU A 82 9.14 -3.62 14.81
C LEU A 82 10.05 -3.39 13.59
N PRO A 83 11.35 -3.71 13.67
CA PRO A 83 12.30 -3.48 12.58
C PRO A 83 12.22 -4.57 11.49
N TYR A 84 11.22 -5.45 11.55
CA TYR A 84 10.98 -6.54 10.63
C TYR A 84 9.49 -6.67 10.35
N LEU A 85 9.16 -7.40 9.29
CA LEU A 85 7.80 -7.82 8.96
C LEU A 85 7.52 -9.19 9.58
N ALA A 86 6.35 -9.36 10.16
CA ALA A 86 5.92 -10.64 10.74
C ALA A 86 4.46 -10.94 10.37
N VAL A 87 4.15 -12.21 10.18
CA VAL A 87 2.76 -12.69 10.05
C VAL A 87 2.16 -12.78 11.45
N LEU A 88 0.91 -12.34 11.60
CA LEU A 88 0.20 -12.39 12.88
C LEU A 88 -0.62 -13.69 12.97
N ASP A 89 -0.18 -14.63 13.82
CA ASP A 89 -0.75 -15.98 13.89
C ASP A 89 -2.19 -16.05 14.42
N THR A 90 -2.60 -15.09 15.26
CA THR A 90 -3.91 -15.11 15.93
C THR A 90 -5.04 -14.51 15.08
N VAL A 91 -4.75 -14.22 13.82
CA VAL A 91 -5.64 -13.48 12.93
C VAL A 91 -5.74 -14.24 11.62
N ASP A 92 -6.95 -14.45 11.14
CA ASP A 92 -7.17 -15.08 9.85
C ASP A 92 -6.70 -14.19 8.68
N ASP A 93 -6.74 -14.74 7.47
CA ASP A 93 -6.30 -14.01 6.28
C ASP A 93 -7.18 -12.79 5.93
N GLU A 94 -8.28 -12.57 6.65
CA GLU A 94 -9.18 -11.42 6.54
C GLU A 94 -8.94 -10.34 7.61
N GLY A 95 -8.10 -10.61 8.62
CA GLY A 95 -7.86 -9.65 9.70
C GLY A 95 -8.78 -9.86 10.90
N GLN A 96 -9.55 -10.94 10.96
CA GLN A 96 -10.42 -11.27 12.08
C GLN A 96 -9.65 -12.09 13.11
N GLY A 97 -9.68 -11.66 14.38
CA GLY A 97 -9.11 -12.44 15.48
C GLY A 97 -10.00 -13.65 15.78
N PHE A 98 -9.38 -14.73 16.28
CA PHE A 98 -10.11 -15.82 16.93
C PHE A 98 -10.80 -15.37 18.22
#